data_AF-A0A2U3C6B9-F1
#
_entry.id   AF-A0A2U3C6B9-F1
#
_cell.length_a   1.000
_cell.length_b   1.000
_cell.length_c   1.000
_cell.angle_alpha   90.00
_cell.angle_beta   90.00
_cell.angle_gamma   90.00
#
_symmetry.space_group_name_H-M   'P 1'
#
loop_
_entity.id
_entity.type
_entity.pdbx_description
1 polymer ?
#
loop_
_entity_poly.entity_id
_entity_poly.type
_entity_poly.pdbx_seq_one_letter_code
_entity_poly.pdbx_strand_id
1 'polypeptide(L)' 'MPYGEGADDAEPRAEGRRRVTCRVCGRPLHGRQARLWGLGDDCRAKLAQRTAPRPPAHEADQDPLPGL' A
#
# COMPACT_ATOMS: atom_id res chain seq x y z
N MET A 1 49.10 2.33 -26.11
CA MET A 1 48.20 3.21 -25.33
C MET A 1 47.27 2.32 -24.52
N PRO A 2 47.07 2.65 -23.23
CA PRO A 2 46.91 1.70 -22.12
C PRO A 2 45.49 1.13 -21.95
N TYR A 3 45.45 -0.03 -21.29
CA TYR A 3 44.27 -0.71 -20.79
C TYR A 3 43.68 0.04 -19.59
N GLY A 4 42.36 0.14 -19.53
CA GLY A 4 41.61 0.63 -18.37
C GLY A 4 40.42 -0.28 -18.13
N GLU A 5 40.66 -1.34 -17.35
CA GLU A 5 39.62 -2.13 -16.69
C GLU A 5 38.72 -1.20 -15.85
N GLY A 6 37.42 -1.33 -16.06
CA GLY A 6 36.38 -0.78 -15.19
C GLY A 6 35.42 -1.89 -14.82
N ALA A 7 35.94 -2.97 -14.25
CA ALA A 7 35.16 -3.87 -13.41
C ALA A 7 34.98 -3.17 -12.06
N ASP A 8 34.14 -2.14 -12.01
CA ASP A 8 33.69 -1.55 -10.76
C ASP A 8 32.21 -1.89 -10.60
N ASP A 9 32.05 -2.91 -9.76
CA ASP A 9 30.99 -3.05 -8.80
C ASP A 9 29.56 -3.09 -9.33
N ALA A 10 29.07 -4.32 -9.43
CA ALA A 10 27.68 -4.62 -9.21
C ALA A 10 27.25 -4.17 -7.80
N GLU A 11 27.08 -2.86 -7.61
CA GLU A 11 26.31 -2.37 -6.48
C GLU A 11 24.86 -2.81 -6.74
N PRO A 12 24.21 -3.61 -5.87
CA PRO A 12 22.77 -3.71 -5.90
C PRO A 12 22.27 -2.33 -5.52
N ARG A 13 22.05 -1.47 -6.53
CA ARG A 13 21.53 -0.10 -6.44
C ARG A 13 20.43 -0.13 -5.39
N ALA A 14 20.77 0.31 -4.18
CA ALA A 14 20.00 0.03 -2.97
C ALA A 14 18.54 0.23 -3.32
N GLU A 15 17.77 -0.86 -3.38
CA GLU A 15 16.40 -0.86 -3.90
C GLU A 15 15.63 0.22 -3.16
N GLY A 16 15.57 1.40 -3.80
CA GLY A 16 15.45 2.66 -3.09
C GLY A 16 14.08 2.71 -2.48
N ARG A 17 14.00 2.44 -1.17
CA ARG A 17 12.79 2.37 -0.33
C ARG A 17 11.54 2.66 -1.15
N ARG A 18 10.91 1.62 -1.71
CA ARG A 18 9.77 1.74 -2.63
C ARG A 18 8.88 2.89 -2.18
N ARG A 19 8.80 3.95 -2.99
CA ARG A 19 8.04 5.15 -2.65
C ARG A 19 6.58 4.72 -2.46
N VAL A 20 6.15 4.63 -1.21
CA VAL A 20 4.78 4.24 -0.91
C VAL A 20 3.88 5.39 -1.31
N THR A 21 2.92 5.13 -2.19
CA THR A 21 1.93 6.11 -2.63
C THR A 21 0.58 5.85 -1.96
N CYS A 22 -0.23 6.90 -1.86
CA CYS A 22 -1.61 6.77 -1.42
C CYS A 22 -2.41 5.95 -2.44
N ARG A 23 -3.12 4.92 -1.99
CA ARG A 23 -4.01 4.11 -2.85
C ARG A 23 -5.21 4.85 -3.43
N VAL A 24 -5.56 6.02 -2.86
CA VAL A 24 -6.70 6.83 -3.31
C VAL A 24 -6.26 7.92 -4.28
N CYS A 25 -5.23 8.69 -3.92
CA CYS A 25 -4.83 9.88 -4.68
C CYS A 25 -3.46 9.77 -5.37
N GLY A 26 -2.73 8.66 -5.20
CA GLY A 26 -1.42 8.43 -5.83
C GLY A 26 -0.26 9.26 -5.29
N ARG A 27 -0.51 10.23 -4.39
CA ARG A 27 0.54 11.10 -3.82
C ARG A 27 1.54 10.32 -2.96
N PRO A 28 2.83 10.70 -2.95
CA PRO A 28 3.84 10.04 -2.13
C PRO A 28 3.55 10.21 -0.63
N LEU A 29 3.77 9.15 0.13
CA LEU A 29 3.55 9.11 1.58
C LEU A 29 4.86 9.34 2.33
N HIS A 30 4.89 10.43 3.09
CA HIS A 30 6.08 10.82 3.87
C HIS A 30 6.03 10.25 5.30
N GLY A 31 4.85 10.22 5.92
CA GLY A 31 4.68 9.74 7.30
C GLY A 31 4.75 8.22 7.44
N ARG A 32 5.38 7.73 8.51
CA ARG A 32 5.46 6.29 8.84
C ARG A 32 4.08 5.64 8.90
N GLN A 33 3.13 6.27 9.58
CA GLN A 33 1.75 5.78 9.71
C GLN A 33 1.04 5.72 8.36
N ALA A 34 1.17 6.77 7.55
CA ALA A 34 0.63 6.80 6.20
C ALA A 34 1.18 5.64 5.33
N ARG A 35 2.49 5.37 5.42
CA ARG A 35 3.12 4.23 4.73
C ARG A 35 2.57 2.88 5.17
N LEU A 36 2.34 2.69 6.48
CA LEU A 36 1.76 1.45 7.02
C LEU A 36 0.34 1.22 6.50
N TRP A 37 -0.47 2.26 6.40
CA TRP A 37 -1.83 2.15 5.87
C TRP A 37 -1.90 2.20 4.33
N GLY A 38 -0.83 2.62 3.65
CA GLY A 38 -0.85 2.90 2.21
C GLY A 38 -1.84 4.02 1.83
N LEU A 39 -2.09 4.93 2.77
CA LEU A 39 -3.09 6.00 2.68
C LEU A 39 -2.54 7.25 3.36
N GLY A 40 -2.64 8.40 2.70
CA GLY A 40 -2.31 9.69 3.33
C GLY A 40 -3.33 10.05 4.41
N ASP A 41 -2.91 10.84 5.41
CA ASP A 41 -3.75 11.19 6.57
C ASP A 41 -5.09 11.82 6.17
N ASP A 42 -5.10 12.72 5.18
CA ASP A 42 -6.31 13.34 4.64
C ASP A 42 -7.24 12.30 3.94
N CYS A 43 -6.69 11.47 3.06
CA CYS A 43 -7.45 10.43 2.37
C CYS A 43 -8.01 9.40 3.36
N ARG A 44 -7.26 9.10 4.42
CA ARG A 44 -7.73 8.22 5.50
C ARG A 44 -8.84 8.85 6.31
N ALA A 45 -8.75 10.13 6.67
CA ALA A 45 -9.82 10.83 7.36
C ALA A 45 -11.12 10.83 6.54
N LYS A 46 -11.02 11.06 5.21
CA LYS A 46 -12.17 10.99 4.29
C LYS A 46 -12.79 9.59 4.23
N LEU A 47 -11.99 8.52 4.25
CA LEU A 47 -12.49 7.15 4.28
C LEU A 47 -13.03 6.74 5.65
N ALA A 48 -12.46 7.24 6.74
CA ALA A 48 -12.94 6.98 8.10
C ALA A 48 -14.37 7.49 8.26
N GLN A 49 -14.69 8.66 7.70
CA GLN A 49 -16.06 9.18 7.64
C GLN A 49 -17.02 8.28 6.86
N ARG A 50 -16.52 7.46 5.91
CA ARG A 50 -17.33 6.51 5.12
C ARG A 50 -17.39 5.12 5.74
N THR A 51 -16.65 4.86 6.81
CA THR A 51 -16.64 3.52 7.42
C THR A 51 -17.92 3.37 8.22
N ALA A 52 -18.85 2.58 7.67
CA ALA A 52 -20.06 2.19 8.38
C ALA A 52 -19.69 1.47 9.69
N PRO A 53 -20.48 1.62 10.76
CA PRO A 53 -20.26 0.86 11.99
C PRO A 53 -20.26 -0.63 11.69
N ARG A 54 -19.48 -1.39 12.46
CA ARG A 54 -19.49 -2.85 12.35
C ARG A 54 -20.93 -3.34 12.60
N PRO A 55 -21.56 -4.08 11.67
CA PRO A 55 -22.88 -4.61 11.90
C PRO A 55 -22.85 -5.58 13.10
N PRO A 56 -23.96 -5.70 13.85
CA PRO A 56 -24.05 -6.65 14.95
C PRO A 56 -23.72 -8.06 14.47
N ALA A 57 -23.07 -8.85 15.33
CA ALA A 57 -22.81 -10.25 15.05
C ALA A 57 -24.15 -10.99 15.03
N HIS A 58 -24.62 -11.35 13.85
CA HIS A 58 -25.78 -12.21 13.64
C HIS A 58 -25.39 -13.27 12.62
N GLU A 59 -25.98 -14.46 12.75
CA GLU A 59 -25.89 -15.46 11.70
C GLU A 59 -26.57 -14.90 10.45
N ALA A 60 -25.84 -14.88 9.34
CA ALA A 60 -26.39 -14.44 8.08
C ALA A 60 -27.23 -15.59 7.52
N ASP A 61 -28.53 -15.39 7.44
CA ASP A 61 -29.46 -16.30 6.74
C ASP A 61 -29.26 -16.12 5.23
N GLN A 62 -28.23 -16.78 4.70
CA GLN A 62 -27.91 -16.77 3.27
C GLN A 62 -28.53 -18.01 2.63
N ASP A 63 -29.32 -17.80 1.58
CA ASP A 63 -29.83 -18.90 0.76
C ASP A 63 -28.64 -19.67 0.14
N PRO A 64 -28.67 -21.01 0.13
CA PRO A 64 -27.63 -21.79 -0.50
C PRO A 64 -27.52 -21.44 -1.99
N LEU A 65 -26.28 -21.33 -2.47
CA LEU A 65 -26.02 -21.16 -3.90
C LEU A 65 -26.63 -22.34 -4.69
N PRO A 66 -27.37 -22.09 -5.78
CA PRO A 66 -27.97 -23.17 -6.56
C PRO A 66 -26.87 -24.04 -7.19
N GLY A 67 -26.94 -25.35 -6.95
CA GLY A 67 -26.01 -26.34 -7.50
C GLY A 67 -24.80 -26.68 -6.64
N LEU A 68 -24.77 -26.21 -5.38
CA LEU A 68 -23.87 -26.68 -4.32
C LEU A 68 -24.55 -27.73 -3.43
#